data_AF-A0A3M7RCX8-F1
#
_entry.id   AF-A0A3M7RCX8-F1
#
_cell.length_a   1.000
_cell.length_b   1.000
_cell.length_c   1.000
_cell.angle_alpha   90.00
_cell.angle_beta   90.00
_cell.angle_gamma   90.00
#
_symmetry.space_group_name_H-M   'P 1'
#
loop_
_entity.id
_entity.type
_entity.pdbx_description
1 polymer ?
#
loop_
_entity_poly.entity_id
_entity_poly.type
_entity_poly.pdbx_seq_one_letter_code
_entity_poly.pdbx_strand_id
1 'polypeptide(L)'
;MVPDTYRFTDEIGIMKYVCKEFWTSMFSKQIDNLRTNNSGIFVLQDNNFKILSQISDDPNSATTLYYVSFICGMLKGVVSNLGYPNTVTFDTKSTPC
;
A
#
# COMPACT_ATOMS: atom_id res chain seq x y z
N MET A 1 12.77 -6.32 24.07
CA MET A 1 12.12 -6.38 22.74
C MET A 1 13.19 -6.09 21.72
N VAL A 2 13.52 -7.07 20.87
CA VAL A 2 14.40 -6.81 19.72
C VAL A 2 13.56 -5.98 18.74
N PRO A 3 14.00 -4.81 18.27
CA PRO A 3 13.29 -4.08 17.24
C PRO A 3 13.18 -4.98 16.01
N ASP A 4 11.96 -5.24 15.53
CA ASP A 4 11.71 -5.96 14.26
C ASP A 4 12.44 -5.33 13.05
N THR A 5 13.05 -4.16 13.24
CA THR A 5 13.96 -3.46 12.34
C THR A 5 15.09 -4.36 11.79
N TYR A 6 15.51 -5.41 12.50
CA TYR A 6 16.55 -6.35 12.01
C TYR A 6 16.02 -7.51 11.14
N ARG A 7 14.69 -7.65 10.99
CA ARG A 7 14.09 -8.78 10.25
C ARG A 7 14.00 -8.54 8.74
N PHE A 8 14.17 -7.30 8.30
CA PHE A 8 14.09 -6.91 6.90
C PHE A 8 15.43 -6.37 6.44
N THR A 9 16.25 -7.25 5.85
CA THR A 9 17.59 -6.92 5.35
C THR A 9 17.56 -6.29 3.95
N ASP A 10 16.42 -6.32 3.27
CA ASP A 10 16.26 -5.89 1.88
C ASP A 10 14.86 -5.32 1.61
N GLU A 11 14.77 -4.43 0.62
CA GLU A 11 13.55 -3.73 0.22
C GLU A 11 12.40 -4.70 -0.12
N ILE A 12 12.74 -5.86 -0.72
CA ILE A 12 11.77 -6.89 -1.07
C ILE A 12 11.14 -7.50 0.18
N GLY A 13 11.93 -7.75 1.23
CA GLY A 13 11.44 -8.19 2.53
C GLY A 13 10.41 -7.24 3.14
N ILE A 14 10.70 -5.93 3.09
CA ILE A 14 9.78 -4.89 3.58
C ILE A 14 8.49 -4.90 2.78
N MET A 15 8.58 -4.91 1.45
CA MET A 15 7.38 -4.88 0.60
C MET A 15 6.54 -6.13 0.78
N LYS A 16 7.14 -7.30 1.02
CA LYS A 16 6.41 -8.53 1.39
C LYS A 16 5.67 -8.37 2.73
N TYR A 17 6.31 -7.79 3.74
CA TYR A 17 5.65 -7.49 5.02
C TYR A 17 4.47 -6.52 4.83
N VAL A 18 4.67 -5.45 4.06
CA VAL A 18 3.61 -4.48 3.75
C VAL A 18 2.43 -5.18 3.06
N CYS A 19 2.70 -6.01 2.06
CA CYS A 19 1.67 -6.72 1.28
C CYS A 19 0.91 -7.78 2.07
N LYS A 20 1.58 -8.45 3.01
CA LYS A 20 1.02 -9.63 3.72
C LYS A 20 0.52 -9.30 5.11
N GLU A 21 1.35 -8.69 5.95
CA GLU A 21 1.03 -8.47 7.36
C GLU A 21 0.28 -7.16 7.54
N PHE A 22 0.87 -6.06 7.06
CA PHE A 22 0.28 -4.73 7.23
C PHE A 22 -1.06 -4.58 6.50
N TRP A 23 -1.13 -4.97 5.22
CA TRP A 23 -2.37 -4.88 4.45
C TRP A 23 -3.47 -5.76 5.04
N THR A 24 -3.14 -6.98 5.48
CA THR A 24 -4.12 -7.88 6.12
C THR A 24 -4.60 -7.32 7.45
N SER A 25 -3.73 -6.74 8.26
CA SER A 25 -4.14 -6.12 9.52
C SER A 25 -5.08 -4.93 9.31
N MET A 26 -4.91 -4.16 8.23
CA MET A 26 -5.72 -2.97 7.96
C MET A 26 -7.03 -3.29 7.24
N PHE A 27 -7.01 -4.23 6.29
CA PHE A 27 -8.09 -4.45 5.33
C PHE A 27 -8.60 -5.89 5.29
N SER A 28 -8.12 -6.75 6.19
CA SER A 28 -8.48 -8.17 6.27
C SER A 28 -8.26 -8.93 4.96
N LYS A 29 -7.26 -8.49 4.17
CA LYS A 29 -6.89 -9.06 2.87
C LYS A 29 -5.40 -8.79 2.59
N GLN A 30 -4.76 -9.66 1.82
CA GLN A 30 -3.40 -9.43 1.28
C GLN A 30 -3.46 -8.69 -0.08
N ILE A 31 -2.41 -7.95 -0.41
CA ILE A 31 -2.25 -7.37 -1.75
C ILE A 31 -2.25 -8.49 -2.80
N ASP A 32 -3.01 -8.31 -3.89
CA ASP A 32 -3.15 -9.35 -4.92
C ASP A 32 -1.90 -9.47 -5.78
N ASN A 33 -1.27 -8.34 -6.13
CA ASN A 33 -0.07 -8.33 -6.95
C ASN A 33 0.96 -7.33 -6.44
N LEU A 34 2.19 -7.81 -6.28
CA LEU A 34 3.38 -6.98 -6.06
C LEU A 34 4.26 -7.06 -7.30
N ARG A 35 4.56 -5.90 -7.91
CA ARG A 35 5.51 -5.79 -9.03
C ARG A 35 6.66 -4.88 -8.64
N THR A 36 7.83 -5.10 -9.22
CA THR A 36 8.99 -4.22 -9.05
C THR A 36 9.77 -4.13 -10.35
N ASN A 37 10.45 -3.01 -10.58
CA ASN A 37 11.41 -2.83 -11.67
C ASN A 37 12.85 -3.18 -11.25
N ASN A 38 13.06 -3.74 -10.05
CA ASN A 38 14.38 -4.00 -9.45
C ASN A 38 15.28 -2.77 -9.29
N SER A 39 14.73 -1.56 -9.48
CA SER A 39 15.42 -0.28 -9.34
C SER A 39 14.69 0.61 -8.32
N GLY A 40 14.13 0.00 -7.27
CA GLY A 40 13.48 0.70 -6.16
C GLY A 40 12.03 1.13 -6.40
N ILE A 41 11.42 0.80 -7.55
CA ILE A 41 9.99 1.04 -7.78
C ILE A 41 9.21 -0.23 -7.47
N PHE A 42 8.18 -0.11 -6.62
CA PHE A 42 7.26 -1.18 -6.27
C PHE A 42 5.83 -0.74 -6.59
N VAL A 43 5.04 -1.65 -7.15
CA VAL A 43 3.62 -1.45 -7.46
C VAL A 43 2.83 -2.51 -6.72
N LEU A 44 2.01 -2.06 -5.78
CA LEU A 44 1.09 -2.87 -4.98
C LEU A 44 -0.31 -2.70 -5.56
N GLN A 45 -0.93 -3.79 -5.98
CA GLN A 45 -2.24 -3.77 -6.62
C GLN A 45 -3.24 -4.59 -5.81
N ASP A 46 -4.29 -3.92 -5.34
CA ASP A 46 -5.50 -4.52 -4.77
C ASP A 46 -6.63 -4.40 -5.79
N ASN A 47 -7.07 -5.54 -6.34
CA ASN A 47 -8.08 -5.61 -7.39
C ASN A 47 -9.50 -5.31 -6.90
N ASN A 48 -9.76 -5.46 -5.60
CA ASN A 48 -11.10 -5.33 -5.05
C ASN A 48 -11.05 -4.63 -3.70
N PHE A 49 -10.53 -3.40 -3.72
CA PHE A 49 -10.27 -2.64 -2.52
C PHE A 49 -11.57 -2.12 -1.91
N LYS A 50 -12.14 -2.94 -1.02
CA LYS A 50 -13.52 -2.80 -0.50
C LYS A 50 -13.82 -1.45 0.12
N ILE A 51 -12.84 -0.84 0.79
CA ILE A 51 -13.04 0.45 1.46
C ILE A 51 -13.42 1.53 0.47
N LEU A 52 -12.74 1.64 -0.68
CA LEU A 52 -13.08 2.65 -1.68
C LEU A 52 -14.45 2.39 -2.31
N SER A 53 -14.80 1.12 -2.59
CA SER A 53 -16.12 0.76 -3.11
C SER A 53 -17.28 1.05 -2.14
N GLN A 54 -17.00 1.20 -0.84
CA GLN A 54 -18.00 1.53 0.17
C GLN A 54 -18.14 3.04 0.42
N ILE A 55 -17.15 3.85 -0.01
CA ILE A 55 -17.10 5.28 0.24
C ILE A 55 -17.85 6.06 -0.84
N SER A 56 -17.59 5.78 -2.11
CA SER A 56 -18.32 6.37 -3.23
C SER A 56 -18.08 5.62 -4.53
N ASP A 57 -19.07 5.66 -5.43
CA ASP A 57 -18.94 5.13 -6.79
C ASP A 57 -18.02 5.98 -7.69
N ASP A 58 -17.75 7.25 -7.31
CA ASP A 58 -16.85 8.13 -8.04
C ASP A 58 -15.41 8.05 -7.48
N PRO A 59 -14.45 7.51 -8.25
CA PRO A 59 -13.05 7.44 -7.83
C PRO A 59 -12.40 8.83 -7.64
N ASN A 60 -12.97 9.88 -8.23
CA ASN A 60 -12.46 11.25 -8.14
C ASN A 60 -13.19 12.08 -7.09
N SER A 61 -14.11 11.49 -6.32
CA SER A 61 -14.81 12.21 -5.26
C SER A 61 -13.82 12.71 -4.20
N ALA A 62 -14.09 13.89 -3.62
CA ALA A 62 -13.22 14.44 -2.57
C ALA A 62 -13.02 13.43 -1.43
N THR A 63 -14.08 12.72 -1.03
CA THR A 63 -14.03 11.68 -0.01
C THR A 63 -13.08 10.55 -0.40
N THR A 64 -13.18 10.02 -1.63
CA THR A 64 -12.23 9.01 -2.13
C THR A 64 -10.80 9.52 -2.06
N LEU A 65 -10.53 10.73 -2.55
CA LEU A 65 -9.18 11.31 -2.55
C LEU A 65 -8.62 11.51 -1.15
N TYR A 66 -9.45 11.88 -0.16
CA TYR A 66 -9.04 11.97 1.24
C TYR A 66 -8.63 10.61 1.80
N TYR A 67 -9.44 9.57 1.58
CA TYR A 67 -9.12 8.22 2.05
C TYR A 67 -7.89 7.64 1.35
N VAL A 68 -7.76 7.84 0.05
CA VAL A 68 -6.56 7.48 -0.70
C VAL A 68 -5.33 8.17 -0.13
N SER A 69 -5.40 9.47 0.11
CA SER A 69 -4.28 10.24 0.69
C SER A 69 -3.90 9.73 2.08
N PHE A 70 -4.90 9.37 2.88
CA PHE A 70 -4.69 8.76 4.20
C PHE A 70 -3.94 7.43 4.09
N ILE A 71 -4.38 6.52 3.22
CA ILE A 71 -3.75 5.20 3.02
C ILE A 71 -2.32 5.35 2.47
N CYS A 72 -2.10 6.26 1.51
CA CYS A 72 -0.76 6.60 1.03
C CYS A 72 0.16 7.08 2.15
N GLY A 73 -0.37 7.94 3.05
CA GLY A 73 0.35 8.40 4.23
C GLY A 73 0.73 7.27 5.17
N MET A 74 -0.18 6.31 5.39
CA MET A 74 0.09 5.13 6.21
C MET A 74 1.19 4.25 5.61
N LEU A 75 1.10 3.93 4.32
CA LEU A 75 2.13 3.16 3.61
C LEU A 75 3.49 3.86 3.68
N LYS A 76 3.51 5.18 3.43
CA LYS A 76 4.72 5.98 3.53
C LYS A 76 5.32 5.91 4.93
N GLY A 77 4.49 6.06 5.95
CA GLY A 77 4.89 6.02 7.36
C GLY A 77 5.48 4.68 7.77
N VAL A 78 4.83 3.56 7.41
CA VAL A 78 5.32 2.21 7.73
C VAL A 78 6.67 1.95 7.09
N VAL A 79 6.81 2.22 5.79
CA VAL A 79 8.07 1.98 5.07
C VAL A 79 9.18 2.92 5.56
N SER A 80 8.85 4.18 5.87
CA SER A 80 9.80 5.14 6.45
C SER A 80 10.26 4.70 7.85
N ASN A 81 9.35 4.20 8.68
CA ASN A 81 9.65 3.70 10.02
C ASN A 81 10.51 2.43 10.01
N LEU A 82 10.50 1.68 8.91
CA LEU A 82 11.40 0.55 8.67
C LEU A 82 12.77 0.98 8.12
N GLY A 83 13.04 2.28 8.00
CA GLY A 83 14.34 2.83 7.62
C GLY A 83 14.49 3.14 6.12
N TYR A 84 13.40 3.04 5.33
CA TYR A 84 13.46 3.22 3.88
C TYR A 84 12.72 4.51 3.45
N PRO A 85 13.45 5.58 3.09
CA PRO A 85 12.83 6.80 2.60
C PRO A 85 12.09 6.51 1.29
N ASN A 86 10.83 6.94 1.21
CA ASN A 86 9.96 6.57 0.10
C ASN A 86 8.92 7.66 -0.24
N THR A 87 8.40 7.54 -1.45
CA THR A 87 7.24 8.29 -1.94
C THR A 87 6.19 7.29 -2.38
N VAL A 88 4.96 7.49 -1.93
CA VAL A 88 3.81 6.66 -2.30
C VAL A 88 2.87 7.48 -3.16
N THR A 89 2.54 6.95 -4.33
CA THR A 89 1.47 7.46 -5.19
C THR A 89 0.39 6.39 -5.32
N PHE A 90 -0.83 6.83 -5.60
CA PHE A 90 -1.96 5.94 -5.81
C PHE A 90 -2.64 6.26 -7.13
N ASP A 91 -3.07 5.22 -7.82
CA ASP A 91 -3.76 5.32 -9.09
C ASP A 91 -4.95 4.34 -9.06
N THR A 92 -6.14 4.86 -9.32
CA THR A 92 -7.30 4.01 -9.59
C THR A 92 -7.31 3.69 -11.07
N LYS A 93 -7.05 2.44 -11.45
CA LYS A 93 -7.51 1.98 -12.76
C LYS A 93 -9.03 1.97 -12.71
N SER A 94 -9.67 2.94 -13.34
CA SER A 94 -11.04 2.72 -13.80
C SER A 94 -10.99 1.52 -14.72
N THR A 95 -11.74 0.46 -14.41
CA THR A 95 -12.10 -0.50 -15.44
C THR A 95 -12.76 0.32 -16.55
N PRO A 96 -12.31 0.24 -17.82
CA PRO A 96 -13.13 0.76 -18.90
C PRO A 96 -14.47 0.03 -18.81
N CYS A 97 -15.55 0.79 -18.69
CA CYS A 97 -16.92 0.28 -18.65
C CYS A 97 -17.20 -0.63 -19.86
#